data_AF-A0A6P0K4K2-F1
#
_entry.id   AF-A0A6P0K4K2-F1
#
_cell.length_a   1.000
_cell.length_b   1.000
_cell.length_c   1.000
_cell.angle_alpha   90.00
_cell.angle_beta   90.00
_cell.angle_gamma   90.00
#
_symmetry.space_group_name_H-M   'P 1'
#
loop_
_entity.id
_entity.type
_entity.pdbx_description
1 polymer ?
#
loop_
_entity_poly.entity_id
_entity_poly.type
_entity_poly.pdbx_seq_one_letter_code
_entity_poly.pdbx_strand_id
1 'polypeptide(L)' 'MPSKDVYVREYTVRAHKRKIHTRVYKFICHFCNSPVERETYATCCPKYGNNCQGVASKCLRLQESKKFGDK' A
#
# COMPACT_ATOMS: atom_id res chain seq x y z
N MET A 1 15.14 -6.79 -9.97
CA MET A 1 14.19 -5.70 -9.62
C MET A 1 13.28 -5.46 -10.82
N PRO A 2 12.04 -5.97 -10.81
CA PRO A 2 11.14 -5.87 -11.95
C PRO A 2 10.86 -4.42 -12.34
N SER A 3 10.87 -4.16 -13.65
CA SER A 3 10.67 -2.83 -14.22
C SER A 3 9.54 -2.85 -15.24
N LYS A 4 8.79 -1.75 -15.33
CA LYS A 4 7.71 -1.58 -16.29
C LYS A 4 7.82 -0.21 -16.94
N ASP A 5 7.52 -0.14 -18.23
CA ASP A 5 7.37 1.12 -18.93
C ASP A 5 5.93 1.61 -18.82
N VAL A 6 5.76 2.87 -18.40
CA VAL A 6 4.46 3.52 -18.25
C VAL A 6 4.44 4.75 -19.14
N TYR A 7 3.33 4.90 -19.87
CA TYR A 7 3.07 6.09 -20.65
C TYR A 7 2.39 7.14 -19.76
N VAL A 8 3.06 8.27 -19.55
CA VAL A 8 2.55 9.40 -18.77
C VAL A 8 1.80 10.32 -19.72
N ARG A 9 0.51 10.52 -19.46
CA ARG A 9 -0.34 11.46 -20.21
C ARG A 9 0.01 12.90 -19.84
N GLU A 10 -0.24 13.82 -20.75
CA GLU A 10 0.00 15.25 -20.54
C GLU A 10 -1.00 15.82 -19.52
N TYR A 11 -0.47 16.52 -18.51
CA TYR A 11 -1.26 17.24 -17.52
C TYR A 11 -0.56 18.55 -17.15
N THR A 12 0.54 18.46 -16.40
CA THR A 12 1.46 19.58 -16.13
C THR A 12 2.81 19.44 -16.84
N VAL A 13 3.09 18.27 -17.39
CA VAL A 13 4.31 17.93 -18.14
C VAL A 13 3.94 17.27 -19.46
N ARG A 14 4.80 17.43 -20.48
CA ARG A 14 4.63 16.80 -21.80
C ARG A 14 4.54 15.28 -21.68
N ALA A 15 3.73 14.69 -22.56
CA ALA A 15 3.58 13.24 -22.62
C ALA A 15 4.91 12.54 -22.94
N HIS A 16 5.26 11.52 -22.15
CA HIS A 16 6.50 10.78 -22.31
C HIS A 16 6.38 9.35 -21.76
N LYS A 17 7.34 8.49 -22.11
CA LYS A 17 7.49 7.16 -21.52
C LYS A 17 8.43 7.25 -20.33
N ARG A 18 8.05 6.63 -19.22
CA ARG A 18 8.89 6.53 -18.02
C ARG A 18 9.05 5.06 -17.63
N LYS A 19 10.28 4.63 -17.39
CA LYS A 19 10.58 3.35 -16.76
C LYS A 19 10.42 3.49 -15.24
N ILE A 20 9.60 2.64 -14.65
CA ILE A 20 9.40 2.54 -13.20
C ILE A 20 9.93 1.20 -12.70
N HIS A 21 10.55 1.22 -11.53
CA HIS A 21 11.07 0.02 -10.87
C HIS A 21 10.24 -0.28 -9.63
N THR A 22 10.12 -1.55 -9.29
CA THR A 22 9.56 -1.93 -7.98
C THR A 22 10.49 -1.51 -6.85
N ARG A 23 9.89 -1.25 -5.69
CA ARG A 23 10.58 -1.02 -4.43
C ARG A 23 9.93 -1.86 -3.34
N VAL A 24 10.75 -2.35 -2.41
CA VAL A 24 10.28 -3.06 -1.23
C VAL A 24 10.10 -2.05 -0.09
N TYR A 25 8.89 -1.95 0.42
CA TYR A 25 8.57 -1.12 1.58
C TYR A 25 8.38 -1.98 2.81
N LYS A 26 9.04 -1.60 3.91
CA LYS A 26 8.82 -2.15 5.25
C LYS A 26 8.11 -1.09 6.08
N PHE A 27 6.87 -1.35 6.49
CA PHE A 27 6.04 -0.37 7.20
C PHE A 27 5.08 -1.03 8.17
N ILE A 28 4.50 -0.23 9.06
CA ILE A 28 3.46 -0.67 10.00
C ILE A 28 2.09 -0.30 9.41
N CYS A 29 1.20 -1.27 9.30
CA CYS A 29 -0.16 -1.02 8.81
C CYS A 29 -0.94 -0.14 9.79
N HIS A 30 -1.57 0.93 9.29
CA HIS A 30 -2.35 1.85 10.13
C HIS A 30 -3.55 1.21 10.86
N PHE A 31 -4.07 0.08 10.39
CA PHE A 31 -5.25 -0.57 10.98
C PHE A 31 -4.91 -1.74 11.91
N CYS A 32 -4.05 -2.68 11.48
CA CYS A 32 -3.69 -3.86 12.28
C CYS A 32 -2.42 -3.69 13.12
N ASN A 33 -1.72 -2.56 12.97
CA ASN A 33 -0.41 -2.30 13.59
C ASN A 33 0.60 -3.44 13.40
N SER A 34 0.44 -4.24 12.34
CA SER A 34 1.33 -5.35 12.02
C SER A 34 2.50 -4.84 11.16
N PRO A 35 3.71 -5.40 11.32
CA PRO A 35 4.78 -5.19 10.36
C PRO A 35 4.38 -5.81 9.02
N VAL A 36 4.61 -5.07 7.93
CA VAL A 36 4.30 -5.52 6.57
C VAL A 36 5.45 -5.19 5.65
N GLU A 37 5.78 -6.16 4.80
CA GLU A 37 6.69 -6.01 3.67
C GLU A 37 5.90 -6.12 2.37
N ARG A 38 6.05 -5.14 1.47
CA ARG A 38 5.35 -5.12 0.18
C ARG A 38 6.24 -4.59 -0.93
N GLU A 39 6.35 -5.37 -2.01
CA GLU A 39 6.94 -4.93 -3.27
C GLU A 39 5.87 -4.22 -4.11
N THR A 40 6.10 -2.94 -4.46
CA THR A 40 5.16 -2.18 -5.29
C THR A 40 5.88 -1.20 -6.23
N TYR A 41 5.16 -0.77 -7.25
CA TYR A 41 5.50 0.38 -8.10
C TYR A 41 5.03 1.73 -7.53
N ALA A 42 4.46 1.74 -6.31
CA ALA A 42 3.85 2.93 -5.75
C ALA A 42 4.92 4.01 -5.54
N THR A 43 4.58 5.25 -5.91
CA THR A 43 5.45 6.40 -5.69
C THR A 43 5.40 6.86 -4.22
N CYS A 44 4.28 6.60 -3.54
CA CYS A 44 4.06 6.91 -2.13
C CYS A 44 4.13 5.66 -1.26
N CYS A 45 4.54 5.82 0.00
CA CYS A 45 4.60 4.72 0.97
C CYS A 45 3.19 4.10 1.17
N PRO A 46 3.04 2.77 1.03
CA PRO A 46 1.77 2.11 1.31
C PRO A 46 1.34 2.30 2.77
N LYS A 47 0.07 2.60 3.02
CA LYS A 47 -0.46 2.87 4.38
C LYS A 47 -1.07 1.65 5.07
N TYR A 48 -1.37 0.61 4.31
CA TYR A 48 -2.16 -0.54 4.77
C TYR A 48 -1.54 -1.87 4.35
N GLY A 49 -1.73 -2.87 5.20
CA GLY A 49 -1.19 -4.21 5.02
C GLY A 49 -1.87 -5.05 3.94
N ASN A 50 -1.31 -6.22 3.66
CA ASN A 50 -1.82 -7.15 2.63
C ASN A 50 -3.19 -7.73 3.00
N ASN A 51 -3.42 -7.97 4.29
CA ASN A 51 -4.64 -8.63 4.76
C ASN A 51 -5.85 -7.68 4.78
N CYS A 52 -5.65 -6.39 5.08
CA CYS A 52 -6.75 -5.42 5.17
C CYS A 52 -7.04 -4.71 3.85
N GLN A 53 -6.11 -4.69 2.89
CA GLN A 53 -6.26 -4.01 1.59
C GLN A 53 -6.75 -2.54 1.71
N GLY A 54 -6.47 -1.87 2.82
CA GLY A 54 -6.87 -0.48 3.06
C GLY A 54 -8.29 -0.31 3.54
N VAL A 55 -9.02 -1.40 3.79
CA VAL A 55 -10.37 -1.38 4.33
C VAL A 55 -10.31 -1.71 5.82
N ALA A 56 -10.65 -0.74 6.66
CA ALA A 56 -10.66 -0.91 8.11
C ALA A 56 -11.52 -2.10 8.56
N SER A 57 -12.71 -2.29 7.96
CA SER A 57 -13.64 -3.38 8.32
C SER A 57 -13.12 -4.79 8.00
N LYS A 58 -12.20 -4.93 7.04
CA LYS A 58 -11.58 -6.21 6.65
C LYS A 58 -10.37 -6.56 7.54
N CYS A 59 -9.96 -5.66 8.43
CA CYS A 59 -8.83 -5.87 9.30
C CYS A 59 -9.20 -6.85 10.42
N LEU A 60 -8.67 -8.09 10.37
CA LEU A 60 -8.97 -9.15 11.35
C LEU A 60 -8.71 -8.72 12.80
N ARG A 61 -7.68 -7.91 13.06
CA ARG A 61 -7.40 -7.38 14.41
C ARG A 61 -8.37 -6.30 14.89
N LEU A 62 -8.93 -5.49 13.99
CA LEU A 62 -10.04 -4.58 14.35
C LEU A 62 -11.30 -5.39 14.67
N GLN A 63 -11.50 -6.53 14.00
CA GLN A 63 -12.60 -7.43 14.36
C GLN A 63 -12.36 -8.11 15.70
N GLU A 64 -11.12 -8.46 16.05
CA GLU A 64 -10.76 -8.99 17.37
C GLU A 64 -10.96 -7.94 18.48
N SER A 65 -10.54 -6.69 18.26
CA SER A 65 -10.79 -5.60 19.23
C SER A 65 -12.29 -5.29 19.37
N LYS A 66 -13.08 -5.41 18.30
CA LYS A 66 -14.56 -5.28 18.39
C LYS A 66 -15.23 -6.46 19.08
N LYS A 67 -14.64 -7.66 19.03
CA LYS A 67 -15.17 -8.87 19.71
C LYS A 67 -14.87 -8.84 21.21
N PHE A 68 -13.71 -8.33 21.60
CA PHE A 68 -13.37 -8.01 22.98
C PHE A 68 -13.71 -6.54 23.24
N GLY A 69 -15.00 -6.24 23.36
CA GLY A 69 -15.49 -4.87 23.53
C GLY A 69 -14.64 -4.04 24.49
N ASP A 70 -14.33 -2.83 24.05
CA ASP A 70 -13.81 -1.75 24.88
C ASP A 70 -14.65 -1.69 26.17
N LYS A 71 -14.05 -2.09 27.30
CA LYS A 71 -14.56 -1.79 28.64
C LYS A 71 -14.19 -0.37 29.01
#